data_AF-A0A843B2A1-F1
#
_entry.id   AF-A0A843B2A1-F1
#
_cell.length_a   1.000
_cell.length_b   1.000
_cell.length_c   1.000
_cell.angle_alpha   90.00
_cell.angle_beta   90.00
_cell.angle_gamma   90.00
#
_symmetry.space_group_name_H-M   'P 1'
#
loop_
_entity.id
_entity.type
_entity.pdbx_description
1 polymer ?
#
loop_
_entity_poly.entity_id
_entity_poly.type
_entity_poly.pdbx_seq_one_letter_code
_entity_poly.pdbx_strand_id
1 'polypeptide(L)'
;MALILGLTLIFAGLILAMGILTSIPALGKSLEKLAKWLGRFQTIIGILAIIMAILYWGALLYSLVAIIAGLVLLVGILPSIPALGKHLEKLAKWLGRFQTIIGVVAIIVGILAIL
;
A
#
# COMPACT_ATOMS: atom_id res chain seq x y z
N MET A 1 -15.81 -12.32 5.35
CA MET A 1 -15.13 -11.58 6.44
C MET A 1 -13.63 -11.50 6.18
N ALA A 2 -12.88 -12.59 6.32
CA ALA A 2 -11.45 -12.65 6.06
C ALA A 2 -11.09 -12.46 4.57
N LEU A 3 -11.97 -12.91 3.67
CA LEU A 3 -11.82 -12.78 2.22
C LEU A 3 -11.68 -11.33 1.73
N ILE A 4 -12.52 -10.40 2.23
CA ILE A 4 -12.50 -9.00 1.79
C ILE A 4 -11.25 -8.28 2.36
N LEU A 5 -10.89 -8.57 3.61
CA LEU A 5 -9.71 -8.01 4.26
C LEU A 5 -8.44 -8.54 3.60
N GLY A 6 -8.39 -9.84 3.29
CA GLY A 6 -7.32 -10.49 2.55
C GLY A 6 -7.15 -9.94 1.14
N LEU A 7 -8.25 -9.76 0.39
CA LEU A 7 -8.21 -9.10 -0.92
C LEU A 7 -7.68 -7.67 -0.81
N THR A 8 -8.15 -6.91 0.18
CA THR A 8 -7.69 -5.53 0.40
C THR A 8 -6.20 -5.48 0.70
N LEU A 9 -5.69 -6.41 1.52
CA LEU A 9 -4.27 -6.57 1.82
C LEU A 9 -3.44 -6.96 0.59
N ILE A 10 -3.94 -7.88 -0.24
CA ILE A 10 -3.29 -8.28 -1.49
C ILE A 10 -3.22 -7.09 -2.45
N PHE A 11 -4.33 -6.38 -2.68
CA PHE A 11 -4.34 -5.21 -3.55
C PHE A 11 -3.45 -4.08 -3.02
N ALA A 12 -3.50 -3.81 -1.70
CA ALA A 12 -2.64 -2.84 -1.07
C ALA A 12 -1.16 -3.22 -1.26
N GLY A 13 -0.82 -4.48 -1.02
CA GLY A 13 0.53 -4.99 -1.17
C GLY A 13 1.02 -4.98 -2.61
N LEU A 14 0.15 -5.28 -3.57
CA LEU A 14 0.46 -5.22 -4.99
C LEU A 14 0.77 -3.78 -5.42
N ILE A 15 -0.05 -2.81 -5.00
CA ILE A 15 0.17 -1.39 -5.31
C ILE A 15 1.46 -0.87 -4.67
N LEU A 16 1.72 -1.26 -3.42
CA LEU A 16 2.98 -0.94 -2.73
C LEU A 16 4.18 -1.50 -3.50
N ALA A 17 4.11 -2.73 -4.01
CA ALA A 17 5.17 -3.36 -4.80
C ALA A 17 5.36 -2.71 -6.19
N MET A 18 4.28 -2.22 -6.81
CA MET A 18 4.35 -1.53 -8.10
C MET A 18 5.20 -0.25 -8.07
N GLY A 19 5.34 0.39 -6.91
CA GLY A 19 6.21 1.56 -6.73
C GLY A 19 7.69 1.30 -7.01
N ILE A 20 8.15 0.05 -6.92
CA ILE A 20 9.53 -0.35 -7.26
C ILE A 20 9.59 -0.83 -8.71
N LEU A 21 8.51 -1.43 -9.18
CA LEU A 21 8.42 -1.95 -10.55
C LEU A 21 8.58 -0.83 -11.59
N THR A 22 8.13 0.38 -11.28
CA THR A 22 8.40 1.60 -12.07
C THR A 22 9.84 2.09 -12.00
N SER A 23 10.58 1.71 -10.95
CA SER A 23 11.99 2.04 -10.77
C SER A 23 12.92 1.09 -11.53
N ILE A 24 12.39 0.01 -12.11
CA ILE A 24 13.15 -0.92 -12.96
C ILE A 24 12.96 -0.50 -14.42
N PRO A 25 13.91 0.23 -15.04
CA PRO A 25 13.78 0.72 -16.41
C PRO A 25 13.63 -0.39 -17.46
N ALA A 26 14.02 -1.63 -17.13
CA ALA A 26 13.90 -2.80 -17.99
C ALA A 26 12.44 -3.30 -18.19
N LEU A 27 11.49 -2.87 -17.36
CA LEU A 27 10.13 -3.42 -17.33
C LEU A 27 9.13 -2.75 -18.31
N GLY A 28 9.58 -1.75 -19.08
CA GLY A 28 8.88 -1.27 -20.27
C GLY A 28 7.64 -0.37 -20.02
N LYS A 29 7.27 0.40 -21.05
CA LYS A 29 6.20 1.43 -21.02
C LYS A 29 4.83 0.90 -20.55
N SER A 30 4.56 -0.39 -20.72
CA SER A 30 3.28 -1.02 -20.31
C SER A 30 3.16 -1.16 -18.79
N LEU A 31 4.24 -1.57 -18.10
CA LEU A 31 4.23 -1.66 -16.64
C LEU A 31 4.22 -0.27 -15.99
N GLU A 32 4.88 0.72 -16.61
CA GLU A 32 4.79 2.11 -16.17
C GLU A 32 3.36 2.67 -16.28
N LYS A 33 2.64 2.37 -17.38
CA LYS A 33 1.23 2.73 -17.53
C LYS A 33 0.34 2.05 -16.49
N LEU A 34 0.53 0.75 -16.24
CA LEU A 34 -0.22 0.02 -15.23
C LEU A 34 0.04 0.56 -13.83
N ALA A 35 1.29 0.88 -13.49
CA ALA A 35 1.63 1.47 -12.21
C ALA A 35 1.04 2.86 -12.01
N LYS A 36 1.06 3.73 -13.05
CA LYS A 36 0.38 5.03 -12.99
C LYS A 36 -1.13 4.88 -12.83
N TRP A 37 -1.73 3.89 -13.51
CA TRP A 37 -3.16 3.62 -13.39
C TRP A 37 -3.53 3.09 -12.00
N LEU A 38 -2.80 2.10 -11.47
CA LEU A 38 -2.95 1.57 -10.11
C LEU A 38 -2.68 2.63 -9.04
N GLY A 39 -1.70 3.51 -9.27
CA GLY A 39 -1.39 4.64 -8.39
C GLY A 39 -2.56 5.62 -8.22
N ARG A 40 -3.51 5.71 -9.17
CA ARG A 40 -4.73 6.52 -8.98
C ARG A 40 -5.69 5.90 -7.96
N PHE A 41 -5.68 4.57 -7.84
CA PHE A 41 -6.51 3.84 -6.88
C PHE A 41 -5.84 3.67 -5.51
N GLN A 42 -4.55 3.98 -5.41
CA GLN A 42 -3.75 3.90 -4.19
C GLN A 42 -4.42 4.57 -2.99
N THR A 43 -4.92 5.80 -3.15
CA THR A 43 -5.60 6.54 -2.08
C THR A 43 -6.88 5.84 -1.63
N ILE A 44 -7.69 5.39 -2.59
CA ILE A 44 -8.97 4.72 -2.32
C ILE A 44 -8.71 3.41 -1.57
N ILE A 45 -7.76 2.60 -2.04
CA ILE A 45 -7.41 1.32 -1.44
C ILE A 45 -6.74 1.52 -0.07
N GLY A 46 -5.91 2.55 0.10
CA GLY A 46 -5.30 2.89 1.38
C GLY A 46 -6.34 3.27 2.43
N ILE A 47 -7.33 4.10 2.07
CA ILE A 47 -8.45 4.46 2.95
C ILE A 47 -9.28 3.22 3.29
N LEU A 48 -9.63 2.40 2.30
CA LEU A 48 -10.36 1.16 2.52
C LEU A 48 -9.62 0.20 3.45
N ALA A 49 -8.30 0.06 3.30
CA ALA A 49 -7.48 -0.78 4.17
C ALA A 49 -7.55 -0.33 5.64
N ILE A 50 -7.51 0.98 5.90
CA ILE A 50 -7.65 1.54 7.25
C ILE A 50 -9.06 1.31 7.80
N ILE A 51 -10.10 1.59 7.01
CA ILE A 51 -11.50 1.38 7.43
C ILE A 51 -11.72 -0.09 7.79
N MET A 52 -11.28 -1.01 6.93
CA MET A 52 -11.43 -2.44 7.18
C MET A 52 -10.67 -2.88 8.42
N ALA A 53 -9.47 -2.36 8.66
CA ALA A 53 -8.71 -2.71 9.85
C ALA A 53 -9.38 -2.25 11.15
N ILE A 54 -9.97 -1.05 11.15
CA ILE A 54 -10.72 -0.53 12.29
C ILE A 54 -11.98 -1.36 12.52
N LEU A 55 -12.71 -1.69 11.46
CA LEU A 55 -13.96 -2.44 11.52
C LEU A 55 -13.73 -3.91 11.92
N TYR A 56 -12.56 -4.46 11.61
CA TYR A 56 -12.19 -5.85 11.90
C TYR A 56 -11.07 -5.97 12.94
N TRP A 57 -11.12 -5.15 13.99
CA TRP A 57 -10.13 -5.15 15.06
C TRP A 57 -9.93 -6.50 15.79
N GLY A 58 -10.89 -7.44 15.67
CA GLY A 58 -10.78 -8.79 16.22
C GLY A 58 -9.65 -9.64 15.60
N ALA A 59 -9.17 -9.28 14.41
CA ALA A 59 -8.12 -9.98 13.70
C ALA A 59 -6.80 -9.18 13.76
N LEU A 60 -6.27 -9.01 14.98
CA LEU A 60 -5.21 -8.04 15.30
C LEU A 60 -4.01 -8.04 14.33
N LEU A 61 -3.48 -9.20 13.96
CA LEU A 61 -2.36 -9.31 13.01
C LEU A 61 -2.71 -8.70 11.64
N TYR A 62 -3.86 -9.05 11.10
CA TYR A 62 -4.30 -8.61 9.77
C TYR A 62 -4.65 -7.12 9.77
N SER A 63 -5.31 -6.65 10.82
CA SER A 63 -5.68 -5.24 10.99
C SER A 63 -4.45 -4.36 11.17
N LEU A 64 -3.42 -4.83 11.89
CA LEU A 64 -2.17 -4.09 12.02
C LEU A 64 -1.48 -3.92 10.67
N VAL A 65 -1.36 -5.01 9.91
CA VAL A 65 -0.72 -4.99 8.58
C VAL A 65 -1.54 -4.16 7.59
N ALA A 66 -2.88 -4.21 7.66
CA ALA A 66 -3.76 -3.40 6.82
C ALA A 66 -3.66 -1.90 7.15
N ILE A 67 -3.54 -1.53 8.43
CA ILE A 67 -3.28 -0.14 8.85
C ILE A 67 -1.94 0.34 8.33
N ILE A 68 -0.88 -0.46 8.52
CA ILE A 68 0.47 -0.11 8.08
C ILE A 68 0.51 0.04 6.55
N ALA A 69 -0.05 -0.92 5.82
CA ALA A 69 -0.13 -0.87 4.35
C ALA A 69 -0.96 0.33 3.87
N GLY A 70 -2.10 0.60 4.50
CA GLY A 70 -2.96 1.73 4.17
C GLY A 70 -2.30 3.08 4.43
N LEU A 71 -1.60 3.23 5.56
CA LEU A 71 -0.79 4.40 5.88
C LEU A 71 0.33 4.61 4.87
N VAL A 72 1.04 3.55 4.47
CA VAL A 72 2.15 3.68 3.51
C VAL A 72 1.62 4.04 2.12
N LEU A 73 0.47 3.49 1.70
CA LEU A 73 -0.22 3.89 0.47
C LEU A 73 -0.60 5.38 0.50
N LEU A 74 -1.12 5.87 1.62
CA LEU A 74 -1.41 7.30 1.80
C LEU A 74 -0.14 8.15 1.84
N VAL A 75 0.95 7.62 2.36
CA VAL A 75 2.24 8.32 2.38
C VAL A 75 2.90 8.35 1.00
N GLY A 76 2.65 7.37 0.13
CA GLY A 76 3.13 7.39 -1.25
C GLY A 76 2.53 8.53 -2.10
N ILE A 77 1.39 9.11 -1.70
CA ILE A 77 0.80 10.27 -2.38
C ILE A 77 1.21 11.62 -1.77
N LEU A 78 1.82 11.63 -0.57
CA LEU A 78 2.28 12.86 0.09
C LEU A 78 3.23 13.68 -0.80
N PRO A 79 4.22 13.12 -1.51
CA PRO A 79 5.12 13.91 -2.38
C PRO A 79 4.40 14.72 -3.46
N SER A 80 3.18 14.32 -3.84
CA SER A 80 2.34 15.01 -4.83
C SER A 80 1.58 16.21 -4.25
N ILE A 81 1.60 16.41 -2.93
CA ILE A 81 0.95 17.52 -2.25
C ILE A 81 2.02 18.59 -1.92
N PRO A 82 2.11 19.69 -2.70
CA PRO A 82 3.16 20.71 -2.56
C PRO A 82 3.12 21.50 -1.23
N ALA A 83 2.15 21.25 -0.36
CA ALA A 83 1.93 21.96 0.92
C ALA A 83 2.44 21.21 2.16
N LEU A 84 3.06 20.04 2.01
CA LEU A 84 3.51 19.25 3.16
C LEU A 84 4.89 19.70 3.62
N GLY A 85 5.00 20.07 4.90
CA GLY A 85 6.25 20.53 5.49
C GLY A 85 7.39 19.49 5.42
N LYS A 86 8.64 19.97 5.53
CA LYS A 86 9.88 19.17 5.44
C LYS A 86 9.91 17.89 6.30
N HIS A 87 9.21 17.87 7.45
CA HIS A 87 9.12 16.71 8.32
C HIS A 87 8.29 15.57 7.71
N LEU A 88 7.16 15.89 7.10
CA LEU A 88 6.30 14.93 6.41
C LEU A 88 6.98 14.39 5.16
N GLU A 89 7.73 15.21 4.45
CA GLU A 89 8.52 14.77 3.28
C GLU A 89 9.63 13.78 3.68
N LYS A 90 10.32 14.01 4.81
CA LYS A 90 11.31 13.06 5.36
C LYS A 90 10.67 11.74 5.78
N LEU A 91 9.54 11.80 6.49
CA LEU A 91 8.79 10.60 6.87
C LEU A 91 8.32 9.84 5.63
N ALA A 92 7.86 10.54 4.59
CA ALA A 92 7.44 9.92 3.34
C ALA A 92 8.58 9.22 2.60
N LYS A 93 9.75 9.87 2.49
CA LYS A 93 10.95 9.25 1.92
C LYS A 93 11.44 8.04 2.74
N TRP A 94 11.26 8.07 4.05
CA TRP A 94 11.64 6.97 4.93
C TRP A 94 10.68 5.79 4.79
N LEU A 95 9.36 6.02 4.90
CA LEU A 95 8.32 5.00 4.71
C LEU A 95 8.32 4.43 3.29
N GLY A 96 8.55 5.26 2.27
CA GLY A 96 8.69 4.84 0.88
C GLY A 96 9.83 3.84 0.67
N ARG A 97 10.90 3.89 1.48
CA ARG A 97 11.99 2.91 1.44
C ARG A 97 11.57 1.53 1.94
N PHE A 98 10.64 1.47 2.89
CA PHE A 98 10.09 0.22 3.42
C PHE A 98 8.87 -0.28 2.65
N GLN A 99 8.38 0.51 1.69
CA GLN A 99 7.18 0.24 0.91
C GLN A 99 7.18 -1.17 0.30
N THR A 100 8.32 -1.59 -0.24
CA THR A 100 8.51 -2.94 -0.80
C THR A 100 8.24 -4.04 0.20
N ILE A 101 8.89 -3.94 1.35
CA ILE A 101 8.87 -4.97 2.38
C ILE A 101 7.45 -5.07 2.93
N ILE A 102 6.83 -3.91 3.19
CA ILE A 102 5.44 -3.82 3.65
C ILE A 102 4.49 -4.39 2.59
N GLY A 103 4.75 -4.13 1.32
CA GLY A 103 3.94 -4.67 0.22
C GLY A 103 4.00 -6.19 0.14
N VAL A 104 5.20 -6.77 0.23
CA VAL A 104 5.38 -8.23 0.25
C VAL A 104 4.73 -8.87 1.46
N VAL A 105 4.92 -8.28 2.65
CA VAL A 105 4.28 -8.76 3.89
C VAL A 105 2.76 -8.68 3.78
N ALA A 106 2.21 -7.59 3.23
CA ALA A 106 0.78 -7.43 3.02
C ALA A 106 0.21 -8.50 2.06
N ILE A 107 0.94 -8.87 1.00
CA ILE A 107 0.54 -9.96 0.11
C ILE A 107 0.53 -11.30 0.84
N ILE A 108 1.60 -11.63 1.58
CA ILE A 108 1.70 -12.91 2.32
C ILE A 108 0.56 -13.02 3.35
N VAL A 109 0.37 -11.96 4.15
CA VAL A 109 -0.67 -11.90 5.18
C VAL A 109 -2.07 -11.89 4.55
N GLY A 110 -2.23 -11.26 3.39
CA GLY A 110 -3.48 -11.27 2.64
C GLY A 110 -3.83 -12.66 2.10
N ILE A 111 -2.85 -13.43 1.62
CA ILE A 111 -3.04 -14.84 1.21
C ILE A 111 -3.40 -15.69 2.43
N LEU A 112 -2.70 -15.51 3.57
CA LEU A 112 -3.01 -16.21 4.82
C LEU A 112 -4.40 -15.88 5.38
N ALA A 113 -4.93 -14.68 5.10
CA ALA A 113 -6.28 -14.30 5.49
C ALA A 113 -7.36 -14.97 4.62
N ILE A 114 -7.01 -15.41 3.41
CA ILE A 114 -7.94 -16.05 2.47
C ILE A 114 -7.93 -17.58 2.65
N LEU A 115 -6.77 -18.14 3.01
CA LEU A 115 -6.60 -19.56 3.32
C LEU A 115 -7.30 -19.95 4.63
#